data_AF-A0A3C1U2Q6-F1
#
_entry.id   AF-A0A3C1U2Q6-F1
#
_cell.length_a   1.000
_cell.length_b   1.000
_cell.length_c   1.000
_cell.angle_alpha   90.00
_cell.angle_beta   90.00
_cell.angle_gamma   90.00
#
_symmetry.space_group_name_H-M   'P 1'
#
loop_
_entity.id
_entity.type
_entity.pdbx_description
1 polymer ?
#
loop_
_entity_poly.entity_id
_entity_poly.type
_entity_poly.pdbx_seq_one_letter_code
_entity_poly.pdbx_strand_id
1 'polypeptide(L)'
;IAEMKGTANYVDLVDGVSVREVTEDETGISNRTVVDWKQAAGGANLRPRITLRDDKGEVLTLANGLEARYFMSAGAILSIDNGAEVQAGDVLARIPRESSKTRDITGGLPRVAELFEARKPKDFAVIAESDGRVEFGNDYKAKRRIKVIPIEGDAEPVEYLLPKGRPLAVNEGDMVRKGDLLLDGSPVPHDILSILGVEQLAAYLVKEIQDVYRLQGVKINDKHIEVIVRQMLQKV
;
A
#
# COMPACT_ATOMS: atom_id res chain seq x y z
N ILE A 1 -2.81 -6.01 10.69
CA ILE A 1 -3.18 -7.27 11.39
C ILE A 1 -2.32 -7.35 12.64
N ALA A 2 -2.83 -7.88 13.74
CA ALA A 2 -2.07 -8.06 14.98
C ALA A 2 -1.05 -9.18 14.82
N GLU A 3 0.20 -8.95 15.22
CA GLU A 3 1.26 -9.96 15.15
C GLU A 3 1.32 -10.85 16.40
N MET A 4 0.71 -10.42 17.50
CA MET A 4 0.76 -11.12 18.78
C MET A 4 -0.51 -10.88 19.61
N LYS A 5 -0.69 -11.70 20.65
CA LYS A 5 -1.79 -11.52 21.62
C LYS A 5 -1.51 -10.32 22.51
N GLY A 6 -2.52 -9.48 22.75
CA GLY A 6 -2.45 -8.38 23.70
C GLY A 6 -3.73 -7.55 23.75
N THR A 7 -3.72 -6.48 24.54
CA THR A 7 -4.82 -5.53 24.62
C THR A 7 -4.56 -4.36 23.67
N ALA A 8 -5.47 -4.13 22.74
CA ALA A 8 -5.32 -3.08 21.74
C ALA A 8 -5.71 -1.71 22.30
N ASN A 9 -4.76 -0.79 22.34
CA ASN A 9 -4.97 0.56 22.84
C ASN A 9 -4.84 1.61 21.73
N TYR A 10 -5.76 2.54 21.71
CA TYR A 10 -5.77 3.69 20.82
C TYR A 10 -4.83 4.77 21.36
N VAL A 11 -3.95 5.26 20.48
CA VAL A 11 -3.05 6.37 20.79
C VAL A 11 -3.17 7.38 19.67
N ASP A 12 -3.46 8.64 20.02
CA ASP A 12 -3.73 9.74 19.08
C ASP A 12 -4.91 9.48 18.12
N LEU A 13 -5.79 8.51 18.44
CA LEU A 13 -7.07 8.27 17.76
C LEU A 13 -8.19 8.93 18.58
N VAL A 14 -8.54 10.16 18.23
CA VAL A 14 -9.52 11.00 18.94
C VAL A 14 -10.80 11.15 18.11
N ASP A 15 -11.94 10.85 18.74
CA ASP A 15 -13.25 11.00 18.11
C ASP A 15 -13.55 12.45 17.75
N GLY A 16 -14.04 12.68 16.53
CA GLY A 16 -14.31 14.01 15.98
C GLY A 16 -13.09 14.76 15.44
N VAL A 17 -11.87 14.30 15.71
CA VAL A 17 -10.62 14.92 15.19
C VAL A 17 -9.92 14.01 14.20
N SER A 18 -9.58 12.79 14.61
CA SER A 18 -8.89 11.81 13.77
C SER A 18 -9.72 10.56 13.47
N VAL A 19 -10.82 10.34 14.20
CA VAL A 19 -11.76 9.24 13.97
C VAL A 19 -13.17 9.80 13.82
N ARG A 20 -13.93 9.27 12.87
CA ARG A 20 -15.33 9.59 12.67
C ARG A 20 -16.13 8.32 12.41
N GLU A 21 -17.34 8.28 12.95
CA GLU A 21 -18.30 7.24 12.62
C GLU A 21 -18.93 7.56 11.27
N VAL A 22 -18.80 6.62 10.33
CA VAL A 22 -19.32 6.71 8.97
C VAL A 22 -20.27 5.54 8.78
N THR A 23 -21.54 5.83 8.60
CA THR A 23 -22.54 4.83 8.21
C THR A 23 -22.42 4.56 6.72
N GLU A 24 -22.29 3.29 6.36
CA GLU A 24 -22.21 2.87 4.97
C GLU A 24 -23.63 2.76 4.40
N ASP A 25 -23.93 3.50 3.33
CA ASP A 25 -25.29 3.62 2.77
C ASP A 25 -25.85 2.28 2.24
N GLU A 26 -24.97 1.36 1.83
CA GLU A 26 -25.37 0.07 1.25
C GLU A 26 -25.76 -0.97 2.32
N THR A 27 -25.03 -1.01 3.43
CA THR A 27 -25.19 -2.04 4.47
C THR A 27 -25.89 -1.51 5.72
N GLY A 28 -25.95 -0.18 5.89
CA GLY A 28 -26.43 0.49 7.10
C GLY A 28 -25.50 0.30 8.30
N ILE A 29 -24.32 -0.30 8.12
CA ILE A 29 -23.37 -0.56 9.20
C ILE A 29 -22.57 0.72 9.46
N SER A 30 -22.55 1.15 10.72
CA SER A 30 -21.67 2.22 11.19
C SER A 30 -20.25 1.69 11.38
N ASN A 31 -19.30 2.25 10.63
CA ASN A 31 -17.88 1.94 10.72
C ASN A 31 -17.11 3.13 11.31
N ARG A 32 -16.16 2.86 12.21
CA ARG A 32 -15.22 3.88 12.71
C ARG A 32 -14.09 4.06 11.72
N THR A 33 -14.05 5.21 11.05
CA THR A 33 -13.08 5.51 10.00
C THR A 33 -12.10 6.59 10.45
N VAL A 34 -10.82 6.38 10.20
CA VAL A 34 -9.77 7.39 10.42
C VAL A 34 -9.87 8.45 9.34
N VAL A 35 -10.06 9.71 9.73
CA VAL A 35 -10.21 10.86 8.81
C VAL A 35 -8.92 11.67 8.74
N ASP A 36 -8.79 12.59 7.79
CA ASP A 36 -7.62 13.47 7.73
C ASP A 36 -7.58 14.41 8.95
N TRP A 37 -6.78 14.02 9.93
CA TRP A 37 -6.62 14.73 11.20
C TRP A 37 -5.78 16.01 11.07
N LYS A 38 -4.96 16.14 10.01
CA LYS A 38 -4.03 17.28 9.89
C LYS A 38 -4.76 18.60 9.62
N GLN A 39 -5.94 18.52 9.02
CA GLN A 39 -6.79 19.68 8.72
C GLN A 39 -7.75 20.01 9.88
N ALA A 40 -7.92 19.08 10.82
CA ALA A 40 -8.79 19.28 11.97
C ALA A 40 -8.14 20.15 13.05
N ALA A 41 -8.93 21.00 13.71
CA ALA A 41 -8.47 21.81 14.83
C ALA A 41 -7.95 20.90 15.96
N GLY A 42 -6.69 21.10 16.38
CA GLY A 42 -6.02 20.26 17.38
C GLY A 42 -5.39 18.97 16.85
N GLY A 43 -5.52 18.66 15.56
CA GLY A 43 -5.02 17.41 14.98
C GLY A 43 -3.59 17.46 14.43
N ALA A 44 -2.98 18.63 14.26
CA ALA A 44 -1.68 18.79 13.58
C ALA A 44 -0.53 17.92 14.15
N ASN A 45 -0.56 17.64 15.45
CA ASN A 45 0.47 16.84 16.14
C ASN A 45 0.07 15.38 16.40
N LEU A 46 -1.13 14.97 16.01
CA LEU A 46 -1.59 13.60 16.22
C LEU A 46 -0.82 12.63 15.32
N ARG A 47 -0.45 11.48 15.90
CA ARG A 47 0.08 10.33 15.18
C ARG A 47 -0.78 9.09 15.45
N PRO A 48 -1.98 9.03 14.83
CA PRO A 48 -2.96 7.98 15.09
C PRO A 48 -2.34 6.59 14.93
N ARG A 49 -2.43 5.78 15.98
CA ARG A 49 -1.88 4.42 16.00
C ARG A 49 -2.62 3.53 17.00
N ILE A 50 -2.54 2.23 16.76
CA ILE A 50 -2.97 1.19 17.69
C ILE A 50 -1.72 0.57 18.29
N THR A 51 -1.65 0.48 19.63
CA THR A 51 -0.56 -0.18 20.34
C THR A 51 -1.08 -1.45 21.01
N LEU A 52 -0.36 -2.57 20.89
CA LEU A 52 -0.69 -3.75 21.68
C LEU A 52 0.04 -3.68 23.02
N ARG A 53 -0.70 -3.89 24.11
CA ARG A 53 -0.18 -3.81 25.48
C ARG A 53 -0.35 -5.12 26.22
N ASP A 54 0.51 -5.33 27.21
CA ASP A 54 0.38 -6.42 28.18
C ASP A 54 -0.63 -6.07 29.29
N ASP A 55 -0.83 -7.00 30.23
CA ASP A 55 -1.72 -6.84 31.38
C ASP A 55 -1.28 -5.72 32.34
N LYS A 56 -0.03 -5.25 32.23
CA LYS A 56 0.55 -4.15 33.02
C LYS A 56 0.43 -2.79 32.31
N GLY A 57 -0.06 -2.78 31.08
CA GLY A 57 -0.23 -1.58 30.26
C GLY A 57 1.04 -1.13 29.53
N GLU A 58 2.10 -1.94 29.52
CA GLU A 58 3.32 -1.70 28.75
C GLU A 58 3.14 -2.15 27.30
N VAL A 59 3.77 -1.44 26.36
CA VAL A 59 3.67 -1.78 24.93
C VAL A 59 4.49 -3.04 24.66
N LEU A 60 3.85 -4.03 24.05
CA LEU A 60 4.49 -5.30 23.72
C LEU A 60 5.62 -5.07 22.71
N THR A 61 6.69 -5.86 22.84
CA THR A 61 7.77 -5.89 21.85
C THR A 61 7.52 -7.03 20.86
N LEU A 62 7.53 -6.71 19.58
CA LEU A 62 7.41 -7.64 18.46
C LEU A 62 8.66 -8.52 18.35
N ALA A 63 8.54 -9.63 17.62
CA ALA A 63 9.64 -10.57 17.38
C ALA A 63 10.86 -9.91 16.70
N ASN A 64 10.66 -8.78 16.02
CA ASN A 64 11.68 -8.01 15.33
C ASN A 64 12.39 -6.95 16.21
N GLY A 65 12.10 -6.93 17.52
CA GLY A 65 12.66 -6.01 18.51
C GLY A 65 12.02 -4.62 18.59
N LEU A 66 11.02 -4.34 17.75
CA LEU A 66 10.28 -3.06 17.78
C LEU A 66 9.06 -3.16 18.70
N GLU A 67 8.58 -2.02 19.19
CA GLU A 67 7.30 -1.96 19.89
C GLU A 67 6.13 -2.22 18.93
N ALA A 68 5.11 -2.92 19.41
CA ALA A 68 3.88 -3.27 18.69
C ALA A 68 2.99 -2.05 18.45
N ARG A 69 3.43 -1.16 17.54
CA ARG A 69 2.81 0.12 17.18
C ARG A 69 2.38 0.09 15.72
N TYR A 70 1.07 0.09 15.49
CA TYR A 70 0.46 0.07 14.16
C TYR A 70 -0.06 1.46 13.82
N PHE A 71 0.63 2.18 12.94
CA PHE A 71 0.20 3.53 12.52
C PHE A 71 -0.99 3.47 11.57
N MET A 72 -1.95 4.38 11.77
CA MET A 72 -3.15 4.44 10.95
C MET A 72 -3.02 5.53 9.89
N SER A 73 -3.49 5.22 8.69
CA SER A 73 -3.64 6.19 7.59
C SER A 73 -5.07 6.70 7.52
N ALA A 74 -5.25 7.91 6.99
CA ALA A 74 -6.59 8.39 6.67
C ALA A 74 -7.28 7.43 5.67
N GLY A 75 -8.56 7.14 5.90
CA GLY A 75 -9.34 6.14 5.17
C GLY A 75 -9.29 4.72 5.78
N ALA A 76 -8.49 4.48 6.84
CA ALA A 76 -8.52 3.20 7.54
C ALA A 76 -9.80 3.04 8.36
N ILE A 77 -10.50 1.93 8.16
CA ILE A 77 -11.62 1.49 8.99
C ILE A 77 -11.08 0.64 10.14
N LEU A 78 -11.29 1.13 11.36
CA LEU A 78 -10.94 0.41 12.58
C LEU A 78 -11.87 -0.79 12.72
N SER A 79 -11.29 -1.98 12.92
CA SER A 79 -12.03 -3.25 12.96
C SER A 79 -12.15 -3.83 14.37
N ILE A 80 -11.54 -3.17 15.35
CA ILE A 80 -11.57 -3.50 16.77
C ILE A 80 -11.94 -2.27 17.58
N ASP A 81 -12.22 -2.42 18.87
CA ASP A 81 -12.44 -1.31 19.80
C ASP A 81 -11.22 -1.05 20.69
N ASN A 82 -11.18 0.14 21.29
CA ASN A 82 -10.15 0.50 22.26
C ASN A 82 -10.31 -0.34 23.54
N GLY A 83 -9.24 -1.01 23.96
CA GLY A 83 -9.22 -1.92 25.10
C GLY A 83 -9.63 -3.36 24.76
N ALA A 84 -9.87 -3.69 23.49
CA ALA A 84 -10.20 -5.05 23.10
C ALA A 84 -9.00 -6.00 23.22
N GLU A 85 -9.22 -7.22 23.70
CA GLU A 85 -8.23 -8.30 23.59
C GLU A 85 -8.16 -8.80 22.15
N VAL A 86 -6.95 -8.86 21.59
CA VAL A 86 -6.69 -9.37 20.24
C VAL A 86 -5.72 -10.54 20.29
N GLN A 87 -5.84 -11.45 19.35
CA GLN A 87 -4.91 -12.54 19.10
C GLN A 87 -4.04 -12.26 17.88
N ALA A 88 -2.95 -13.00 17.75
CA ALA A 88 -2.15 -12.98 16.54
C ALA A 88 -3.01 -13.39 15.33
N GLY A 89 -3.03 -12.56 14.29
CA GLY A 89 -3.87 -12.75 13.11
C GLY A 89 -5.14 -11.90 13.06
N ASP A 90 -5.53 -11.24 14.16
CA ASP A 90 -6.73 -10.40 14.17
C ASP A 90 -6.55 -9.11 13.34
N VAL A 91 -7.63 -8.70 12.67
CA VAL A 91 -7.61 -7.50 11.84
C VAL A 91 -7.81 -6.27 12.74
N LEU A 92 -6.76 -5.47 12.93
CA LEU A 92 -6.82 -4.22 13.70
C LEU A 92 -7.56 -3.10 12.95
N ALA A 93 -7.22 -2.95 11.68
CA ALA A 93 -7.85 -2.00 10.79
C ALA A 93 -7.74 -2.52 9.36
N ARG A 94 -8.70 -2.13 8.53
CA ARG A 94 -8.72 -2.40 7.09
C ARG A 94 -8.83 -1.08 6.36
N ILE A 95 -8.04 -0.89 5.33
CA ILE A 95 -8.29 0.18 4.36
C ILE A 95 -9.07 -0.49 3.24
N PRO A 96 -10.35 -0.15 3.02
CA PRO A 96 -11.03 -0.57 1.81
C PRO A 96 -10.22 -0.03 0.65
N ARG A 97 -9.48 -0.91 -0.01
CA ARG A 97 -9.09 -0.64 -1.38
C ARG A 97 -10.40 -0.59 -2.13
N GLU A 98 -10.70 0.54 -2.77
CA GLU A 98 -11.79 0.56 -3.75
C GLU A 98 -11.55 -0.67 -4.63
N SER A 99 -12.43 -1.66 -4.52
CA SER A 99 -12.34 -2.90 -5.28
C SER A 99 -12.67 -2.53 -6.70
N SER A 100 -11.71 -1.94 -7.43
CA SER A 100 -11.89 -1.37 -8.76
C SER A 100 -13.33 -0.90 -8.94
N LYS A 101 -13.73 0.23 -8.31
CA LYS A 101 -14.95 0.95 -8.74
C LYS A 101 -15.00 0.81 -10.25
N THR A 102 -16.04 0.13 -10.72
CA THR A 102 -16.26 -0.37 -12.08
C THR A 102 -15.35 0.40 -13.03
N ARG A 103 -14.15 -0.12 -13.33
CA ARG A 103 -13.16 0.60 -14.16
C ARG A 103 -13.92 0.99 -15.40
N ASP A 104 -14.16 2.29 -15.54
CA ASP A 104 -15.14 2.86 -16.47
C ASP A 104 -15.13 2.08 -17.78
N ILE A 105 -16.18 1.27 -18.02
CA ILE A 105 -16.20 0.25 -19.08
C ILE A 105 -16.07 0.93 -20.46
N THR A 106 -16.35 2.23 -20.52
CA THR A 106 -16.22 3.07 -21.72
C THR A 106 -14.77 3.54 -22.00
N GLY A 107 -13.84 3.37 -21.05
CA GLY A 107 -12.46 3.87 -21.10
C GLY A 107 -11.34 2.82 -21.33
N GLY A 108 -11.67 1.57 -21.66
CA GLY A 108 -10.69 0.47 -21.74
C GLY A 108 -9.57 0.66 -22.78
N LEU A 109 -9.91 1.15 -23.97
CA LEU A 109 -8.93 1.42 -25.06
C LEU A 109 -7.85 2.44 -24.68
N PRO A 110 -8.20 3.61 -24.08
CA PRO A 110 -7.22 4.55 -23.54
C PRO A 110 -6.16 3.90 -22.65
N ARG A 111 -6.56 2.96 -21.78
CA ARG A 111 -5.62 2.26 -20.91
C ARG A 111 -4.73 1.28 -21.65
N VAL A 112 -5.26 0.57 -22.64
CA VAL A 112 -4.45 -0.30 -23.52
C VAL A 112 -3.42 0.54 -24.30
N ALA A 113 -3.81 1.72 -24.78
CA ALA A 113 -2.89 2.66 -25.42
C ALA A 113 -1.80 3.16 -24.45
N GLU A 114 -2.17 3.51 -23.21
CA GLU A 114 -1.18 3.88 -22.18
C GLU A 114 -0.15 2.77 -21.93
N LEU A 115 -0.60 1.51 -21.86
CA LEU A 115 0.27 0.34 -21.65
C LEU A 115 1.19 0.10 -22.85
N PHE A 116 0.67 0.21 -24.08
CA PHE A 116 1.47 0.06 -25.30
C PHE A 116 2.45 1.22 -25.53
N GLU A 117 2.13 2.42 -25.07
CA GLU A 117 3.06 3.56 -25.11
C GLU A 117 4.01 3.59 -23.91
N ALA A 118 3.94 2.60 -23.02
CA ALA A 118 4.72 2.52 -21.77
C ALA A 118 4.64 3.82 -20.93
N ARG A 119 3.50 4.53 -20.98
CA ARG A 119 3.34 5.82 -20.29
C ARG A 119 3.35 5.63 -18.78
N LYS A 120 3.91 6.62 -18.07
CA LYS A 120 3.82 6.70 -16.62
C LYS A 120 2.35 6.96 -16.20
N PRO A 121 1.74 6.08 -15.39
CA PRO A 121 0.39 6.30 -14.89
C PRO A 121 0.29 7.57 -14.02
N LYS A 122 -0.88 8.20 -13.99
CA LYS A 122 -1.15 9.32 -13.06
C LYS A 122 -1.01 8.88 -11.62
N ASP A 123 -1.60 7.73 -11.29
CA ASP A 123 -1.48 7.10 -9.98
C ASP A 123 -0.43 5.96 -10.01
N PHE A 124 0.83 6.35 -10.14
CA PHE A 124 1.94 5.40 -10.27
C PHE A 124 2.31 4.76 -8.92
N ALA A 125 2.64 3.48 -8.91
CA ALA A 125 3.28 2.82 -7.77
C ALA A 125 4.80 3.01 -7.80
N VAL A 126 5.42 2.77 -6.64
CA VAL A 126 6.88 2.63 -6.50
C VAL A 126 7.14 1.22 -6.00
N ILE A 127 8.05 0.50 -6.65
CA ILE A 127 8.46 -0.85 -6.28
C ILE A 127 9.87 -0.86 -5.67
N ALA A 128 10.14 -1.84 -4.81
CA ALA A 128 11.44 -2.02 -4.18
C ALA A 128 12.50 -2.51 -5.20
N GLU A 129 13.70 -1.93 -5.15
CA GLU A 129 14.82 -2.26 -6.04
C GLU A 129 15.64 -3.44 -5.51
N SER A 130 15.58 -3.68 -4.21
CA SER A 130 16.33 -4.71 -3.49
C SER A 130 15.48 -5.37 -2.40
N ASP A 131 15.93 -6.54 -1.97
CA ASP A 131 15.39 -7.21 -0.80
C ASP A 131 15.89 -6.53 0.46
N GLY A 132 15.04 -6.40 1.48
CA GLY A 132 15.46 -5.80 2.73
C GLY A 132 14.34 -5.46 3.71
N ARG A 133 14.73 -4.82 4.81
CA ARG A 133 13.84 -4.28 5.82
C ARG A 133 13.54 -2.81 5.55
N VAL A 134 12.27 -2.44 5.63
CA VAL A 134 11.81 -1.07 5.43
C VAL A 134 12.06 -0.24 6.70
N GLU A 135 12.72 0.90 6.55
CA GLU A 135 12.89 1.92 7.60
C GLU A 135 12.42 3.29 7.10
N PHE A 136 11.78 4.06 7.97
CA PHE A 136 11.31 5.39 7.63
C PHE A 136 12.34 6.40 8.11
N GLY A 137 12.81 7.23 7.18
CA GLY A 137 13.74 8.30 7.48
C GLY A 137 13.04 9.59 7.88
N ASN A 138 13.84 10.62 8.14
CA ASN A 138 13.32 11.98 8.28
C ASN A 138 12.68 12.44 6.97
N ASP A 139 11.38 12.70 7.04
CA ASP A 139 10.59 13.29 5.96
C ASP A 139 11.30 14.54 5.39
N TYR A 140 11.25 14.71 4.07
CA TYR A 140 11.82 15.87 3.38
C TYR A 140 10.73 16.67 2.68
N LYS A 141 10.43 17.88 3.20
CA LYS A 141 9.36 18.75 2.69
C LYS A 141 8.03 17.98 2.58
N ALA A 142 7.43 17.94 1.39
CA ALA A 142 6.20 17.22 1.09
C ALA A 142 6.41 15.73 0.72
N LYS A 143 7.62 15.20 0.91
CA LYS A 143 7.96 13.80 0.63
C LYS A 143 8.27 13.03 1.91
N ARG A 144 7.82 11.79 1.96
CA ARG A 144 8.17 10.78 2.95
C ARG A 144 9.40 10.04 2.51
N ARG A 145 10.37 9.90 3.41
CA ARG A 145 11.61 9.18 3.15
C ARG A 145 11.47 7.75 3.64
N ILE A 146 11.65 6.78 2.76
CA ILE A 146 11.69 5.36 3.08
C ILE A 146 13.04 4.82 2.63
N LYS A 147 13.64 3.94 3.42
CA LYS A 147 14.87 3.22 3.09
C LYS A 147 14.59 1.73 3.13
N VAL A 148 15.14 1.00 2.17
CA VAL A 148 15.17 -0.46 2.20
C VAL A 148 16.59 -0.86 2.57
N ILE A 149 16.75 -1.43 3.77
CA ILE A 149 18.02 -1.86 4.32
C ILE A 149 18.21 -3.35 4.02
N PRO A 150 19.25 -3.72 3.24
CA PRO A 150 19.58 -5.12 2.99
C PRO A 150 19.88 -5.86 4.29
N ILE A 151 19.39 -7.10 4.40
CA ILE A 151 19.53 -7.92 5.62
C ILE A 151 20.80 -8.77 5.55
N GLU A 152 21.23 -9.09 4.33
CA GLU A 152 22.44 -9.84 4.06
C GLU A 152 23.35 -9.03 3.11
N GLY A 153 24.60 -8.83 3.52
CA GLY A 153 25.63 -8.14 2.73
C GLY A 153 25.86 -6.68 3.11
N ASP A 154 27.01 -6.15 2.66
CA ASP A 154 27.47 -4.78 2.90
C ASP A 154 26.91 -3.80 1.84
N ALA A 155 25.72 -4.09 1.32
CA ALA A 155 25.09 -3.29 0.28
C ALA A 155 24.48 -2.02 0.89
N GLU A 156 24.65 -0.89 0.19
CA GLU A 156 24.12 0.39 0.67
C GLU A 156 22.58 0.38 0.69
N PRO A 157 21.95 0.96 1.73
CA PRO A 157 20.51 1.14 1.77
C PRO A 157 19.98 1.94 0.57
N VAL A 158 18.91 1.45 -0.05
CA VAL A 158 18.26 2.18 -1.14
C VAL A 158 17.22 3.14 -0.58
N GLU A 159 17.33 4.43 -0.91
CA GLU A 159 16.44 5.48 -0.40
C GLU A 159 15.39 5.90 -1.44
N TYR A 160 14.14 5.99 -0.98
CA TYR A 160 12.97 6.41 -1.74
C TYR A 160 12.35 7.67 -1.14
N LEU A 161 11.99 8.62 -2.02
CA LEU A 161 11.26 9.83 -1.65
C LEU A 161 9.83 9.79 -2.21
N LEU A 162 8.90 9.34 -1.39
CA LEU A 162 7.51 9.11 -1.75
C LEU A 162 6.64 10.34 -1.45
N PRO A 163 5.60 10.67 -2.24
CA PRO A 163 4.71 11.78 -1.93
C PRO A 163 3.92 11.53 -0.64
N LYS A 164 3.84 12.53 0.25
CA LYS A 164 2.99 12.46 1.44
C LYS A 164 1.51 12.52 1.05
N GLY A 165 0.66 11.82 1.82
CA GLY A 165 -0.79 11.80 1.60
C GLY A 165 -1.27 10.72 0.63
N ARG A 166 -0.34 9.96 0.03
CA ARG A 166 -0.67 8.74 -0.69
C ARG A 166 -0.52 7.49 0.18
N PRO A 167 -1.37 6.47 0.00
CA PRO A 167 -1.30 5.24 0.75
C PRO A 167 -0.01 4.48 0.45
N LEU A 168 0.70 4.09 1.50
CA LEU A 168 1.86 3.21 1.40
C LEU A 168 1.39 1.76 1.38
N ALA A 169 2.11 0.92 0.66
CA ALA A 169 1.87 -0.52 0.63
C ALA A 169 2.65 -1.28 1.73
N VAL A 170 3.52 -0.57 2.46
CA VAL A 170 4.40 -1.11 3.51
C VAL A 170 4.34 -0.29 4.80
N ASN A 171 4.66 -0.95 5.90
CA ASN A 171 4.86 -0.37 7.22
C ASN A 171 6.34 -0.36 7.61
N GLU A 172 6.65 0.37 8.67
CA GLU A 172 8.00 0.41 9.23
C GLU A 172 8.38 -0.93 9.85
N GLY A 173 9.53 -1.46 9.45
CA GLY A 173 10.01 -2.78 9.85
C GLY A 173 9.56 -3.93 8.97
N ASP A 174 8.73 -3.68 7.95
CA ASP A 174 8.29 -4.72 7.01
C ASP A 174 9.47 -5.27 6.19
N MET A 175 9.37 -6.55 5.85
CA MET A 175 10.30 -7.25 4.97
C MET A 175 9.79 -7.18 3.55
N VAL A 176 10.55 -6.58 2.65
CA VAL A 176 10.22 -6.46 1.23
C VAL A 176 11.19 -7.24 0.38
N ARG A 177 10.69 -7.76 -0.73
CA ARG A 177 11.49 -8.33 -1.82
C ARG A 177 11.56 -7.35 -2.98
N LYS A 178 12.57 -7.52 -3.82
CA LYS A 178 12.72 -6.84 -5.08
C LYS A 178 11.45 -7.00 -5.92
N GLY A 179 10.85 -5.87 -6.29
CA GLY A 179 9.58 -5.80 -7.01
C GLY A 179 8.34 -5.56 -6.15
N ASP A 180 8.44 -5.69 -4.82
CA ASP A 180 7.30 -5.43 -3.94
C ASP A 180 6.92 -3.96 -3.94
N LEU A 181 5.63 -3.67 -3.80
CA LEU A 181 5.10 -2.31 -3.78
C LEU A 181 5.50 -1.61 -2.48
N LEU A 182 6.13 -0.44 -2.58
CA LEU A 182 6.36 0.48 -1.47
C LEU A 182 5.25 1.53 -1.38
N LEU A 183 4.77 1.98 -2.54
CA LEU A 183 3.68 2.94 -2.70
C LEU A 183 2.56 2.29 -3.52
N ASP A 184 1.33 2.35 -3.02
CA ASP A 184 0.19 1.72 -3.69
C ASP A 184 -0.15 2.43 -5.00
N GLY A 185 -0.50 1.72 -6.07
CA GLY A 185 -0.80 2.31 -7.38
C GLY A 185 -0.48 1.39 -8.56
N SER A 186 -0.49 1.92 -9.79
CA SER A 186 -0.10 1.17 -11.00
C SER A 186 1.42 1.16 -11.20
N PRO A 187 2.08 0.00 -11.28
CA PRO A 187 3.51 -0.07 -11.60
C PRO A 187 3.86 0.63 -12.91
N VAL A 188 5.00 1.31 -12.92
CA VAL A 188 5.52 1.97 -14.12
C VAL A 188 6.29 0.94 -14.96
N PRO A 189 5.98 0.78 -16.27
CA PRO A 189 6.65 -0.19 -17.13
C PRO A 189 8.18 -0.05 -17.16
N HIS A 190 8.69 1.18 -17.16
CA HIS A 190 10.13 1.45 -17.13
C HIS A 190 10.80 1.00 -15.83
N ASP A 191 10.13 1.18 -14.69
CA ASP A 191 10.66 0.76 -13.40
C ASP A 191 10.64 -0.77 -13.29
N ILE A 192 9.61 -1.42 -13.83
CA ILE A 192 9.56 -2.90 -13.93
C ILE A 192 10.72 -3.41 -14.79
N LEU A 193 10.98 -2.79 -15.94
CA LEU A 193 12.08 -3.20 -16.81
C LEU A 193 13.44 -3.07 -16.13
N SER A 194 13.72 -1.92 -15.51
CA SER A 194 15.03 -1.66 -14.89
C SER A 194 15.27 -2.53 -13.66
N ILE A 195 14.23 -2.80 -12.88
CA ILE A 195 14.33 -3.53 -11.63
C ILE A 195 14.19 -5.03 -11.88
N LEU A 196 13.06 -5.46 -12.46
CA LEU A 196 12.69 -6.87 -12.57
C LEU A 196 13.14 -7.51 -13.88
N GLY A 197 13.28 -6.74 -14.94
CA GLY A 197 13.76 -7.21 -16.24
C GLY A 197 12.65 -7.44 -17.27
N VAL A 198 13.07 -7.93 -18.43
CA VAL A 198 12.24 -8.05 -19.64
C VAL A 198 11.10 -9.05 -19.46
N GLU A 199 11.36 -10.19 -18.82
CA GLU A 199 10.36 -11.25 -18.64
C GLU A 199 9.19 -10.78 -17.75
N GLN A 200 9.51 -10.10 -16.66
CA GLN A 200 8.54 -9.58 -15.69
C GLN A 200 7.76 -8.41 -16.29
N LEU A 201 8.41 -7.55 -17.07
CA LEU A 201 7.70 -6.53 -17.84
C LEU A 201 6.73 -7.17 -18.85
N ALA A 202 7.16 -8.19 -19.59
CA ALA A 202 6.32 -8.86 -20.57
C ALA A 202 5.09 -9.49 -19.90
N ALA A 203 5.30 -10.23 -18.81
CA ALA A 203 4.22 -10.83 -18.03
C ALA A 203 3.24 -9.78 -17.49
N TYR A 204 3.75 -8.65 -16.99
CA TYR A 204 2.93 -7.54 -16.51
C TYR A 204 2.06 -6.95 -17.62
N LEU A 205 2.65 -6.62 -18.78
CA LEU A 205 1.93 -6.04 -19.91
C LEU A 205 0.87 -6.99 -20.45
N VAL A 206 1.20 -8.27 -20.62
CA VAL A 206 0.24 -9.28 -21.08
C VAL A 206 -0.93 -9.36 -20.11
N LYS A 207 -0.67 -9.46 -18.81
CA LYS A 207 -1.72 -9.53 -17.77
C LYS A 207 -2.61 -8.29 -17.78
N GLU A 208 -2.04 -7.08 -17.73
CA GLU A 208 -2.81 -5.85 -17.66
C GLU A 208 -3.71 -5.63 -18.88
N ILE A 209 -3.19 -5.91 -20.09
CA ILE A 209 -3.96 -5.79 -21.33
C ILE A 209 -5.06 -6.87 -21.37
N GLN A 210 -4.72 -8.10 -21.00
CA GLN A 210 -5.67 -9.21 -20.93
C GLN A 210 -6.83 -8.90 -19.97
N ASP A 211 -6.54 -8.30 -18.81
CA ASP A 211 -7.54 -7.95 -17.81
C ASP A 211 -8.50 -6.85 -18.33
N VAL A 212 -8.04 -5.93 -19.18
CA VAL A 212 -8.94 -4.98 -19.86
C VAL A 212 -9.90 -5.69 -20.81
N TYR A 213 -9.41 -6.61 -21.64
CA TYR A 213 -10.28 -7.36 -22.57
C TYR A 213 -11.25 -8.29 -21.83
N ARG A 214 -10.78 -8.96 -20.77
CA ARG A 214 -11.62 -9.80 -19.90
C ARG A 214 -12.75 -9.00 -19.27
N LEU A 215 -12.46 -7.78 -18.79
CA LEU A 215 -13.47 -6.89 -18.22
C LEU A 215 -14.55 -6.51 -19.23
N GLN A 216 -14.19 -6.39 -20.52
CA GLN A 216 -15.13 -6.14 -21.61
C GLN A 216 -15.85 -7.41 -22.12
N GLY A 217 -15.62 -8.57 -21.47
CA GLY A 217 -16.20 -9.85 -21.86
C GLY A 217 -15.55 -10.47 -23.11
N VAL A 218 -14.46 -9.88 -23.63
CA VAL A 218 -13.75 -10.38 -24.80
C VAL A 218 -12.70 -11.38 -24.37
N LYS A 219 -12.85 -12.63 -24.81
CA LYS A 219 -11.85 -13.68 -24.59
C LYS A 219 -10.81 -13.63 -25.70
N ILE A 220 -9.66 -13.04 -25.41
CA ILE A 220 -8.46 -13.11 -26.25
C ILE A 220 -7.46 -14.09 -25.63
N ASN A 221 -6.68 -14.79 -26.46
CA ASN A 221 -5.62 -15.67 -25.98
C ASN A 221 -4.32 -14.86 -25.83
N ASP A 222 -3.61 -15.08 -24.73
CA ASP A 222 -2.37 -14.39 -24.34
C ASP A 222 -1.34 -14.35 -25.50
N LYS A 223 -1.27 -15.39 -26.35
CA LYS A 223 -0.38 -15.47 -27.52
C LYS A 223 -0.48 -14.27 -28.45
N HIS A 224 -1.67 -13.65 -28.57
CA HIS A 224 -1.87 -12.50 -29.44
C HIS A 224 -1.26 -11.22 -28.84
N ILE A 225 -1.39 -11.07 -27.53
CA ILE A 225 -0.82 -9.92 -26.80
C ILE A 225 0.70 -10.06 -26.72
N GLU A 226 1.19 -11.27 -26.46
CA GLU A 226 2.62 -11.60 -26.43
C GLU A 226 3.34 -11.21 -27.73
N VAL A 227 2.71 -11.39 -28.89
CA VAL A 227 3.29 -10.99 -30.19
C VAL A 227 3.55 -9.49 -30.23
N ILE A 228 2.60 -8.68 -29.74
CA ILE A 228 2.73 -7.21 -29.71
C ILE A 228 3.78 -6.80 -28.68
N VAL A 229 3.71 -7.36 -27.47
CA VAL A 229 4.66 -7.07 -26.39
C VAL A 229 6.08 -7.42 -26.81
N ARG A 230 6.29 -8.56 -27.48
CA ARG A 230 7.57 -8.95 -28.07
C ARG A 230 8.08 -7.90 -29.06
N GLN A 231 7.20 -7.35 -29.91
CA GLN A 231 7.59 -6.34 -30.90
C GLN A 231 7.98 -5.00 -30.26
N MET A 232 7.36 -4.64 -29.14
CA MET A 232 7.73 -3.45 -28.36
C MET A 232 9.11 -3.60 -27.73
N LEU A 233 9.37 -4.77 -27.12
CA LEU A 233 10.63 -5.06 -26.43
C LEU A 233 11.84 -5.18 -27.36
N GLN A 234 11.64 -5.34 -28.68
CA GLN A 234 12.72 -5.35 -29.66
C GLN A 234 13.40 -4.00 -29.90
N LYS A 235 12.75 -2.89 -29.51
CA LYS A 235 13.25 -1.53 -29.72
C LYS A 235 13.92 -0.94 -28.48
N VAL A 236 14.07 -1.74 -27.43
CA VAL A 236 14.63 -1.34 -26.13
C VAL A 236 16.07 -1.82 -26.02
#